data_AF-A0A7Z9S4R6-F1
#
_entry.id   AF-A0A7Z9S4R6-F1
#
_cell.length_a   1.000
_cell.length_b   1.000
_cell.length_c   1.000
_cell.angle_alpha   90.00
_cell.angle_beta   90.00
_cell.angle_gamma   90.00
#
_symmetry.space_group_name_H-M   'P 1'
#
loop_
_entity.id
_entity.type
_entity.pdbx_description
1 polymer ?
#
loop_
_entity_poly.entity_id
_entity_poly.type
_entity_poly.pdbx_seq_one_letter_code
_entity_poly.pdbx_strand_id
1 'polypeptide(L)' 'NIQQHIPDFVVLEAELGEDPDKRDYIVSNEKIEATGFAPKHSLDDGIQELIKGYRMIRNSIYSNV' A
#
# COMPACT_ATOMS: atom_id res chain seq x y z
N ASN A 1 3.80 3.93 -8.60
CA ASN A 1 4.16 2.65 -7.93
C ASN A 1 3.07 1.59 -8.09
N ILE A 2 1.81 1.78 -7.66
CA ILE A 2 0.76 0.75 -7.89
C ILE A 2 0.37 0.62 -9.38
N GLN A 3 0.17 1.73 -10.09
CA GLN A 3 -0.18 1.74 -11.52
C GLN A 3 0.85 1.02 -12.42
N GLN A 4 2.09 0.86 -11.96
CA GLN A 4 3.12 0.10 -12.71
C GLN A 4 2.83 -1.40 -12.71
N HIS A 5 2.19 -1.92 -11.66
CA HIS A 5 1.80 -3.33 -11.54
C HIS A 5 0.39 -3.59 -12.07
N ILE A 6 -0.47 -2.58 -12.06
CA ILE A 6 -1.86 -2.66 -12.52
C ILE A 6 -2.11 -1.50 -13.50
N PRO A 7 -1.82 -1.67 -14.80
CA PRO A 7 -1.87 -0.60 -15.79
C PRO A 7 -3.25 0.06 -15.93
N ASP A 8 -4.31 -0.71 -15.70
CA ASP A 8 -5.70 -0.23 -15.78
C ASP A 8 -6.18 0.47 -14.50
N PHE A 9 -5.31 0.65 -13.50
CA PHE A 9 -5.65 1.35 -12.27
C PHE A 9 -5.75 2.86 -12.49
N VAL A 10 -6.96 3.40 -12.34
CA VAL A 10 -7.26 4.82 -12.48
C VAL A 10 -7.30 5.49 -11.11
N VAL A 11 -6.49 6.54 -10.93
CA VAL A 11 -6.54 7.41 -9.74
C VAL A 11 -7.56 8.50 -10.00
N LEU A 12 -8.60 8.55 -9.15
CA LEU A 12 -9.63 9.59 -9.18
C LEU A 12 -9.52 10.41 -7.89
N GLU A 13 -9.38 11.72 -8.03
CA GLU A 13 -9.36 12.66 -6.91
C GLU A 13 -10.75 13.28 -6.74
N ALA A 14 -11.23 13.36 -5.50
CA ALA A 14 -12.49 13.98 -5.14
C ALA A 14 -12.39 14.61 -3.76
N GLU A 15 -13.05 15.76 -3.55
CA GLU A 15 -13.07 16.49 -2.28
C GLU A 15 -14.05 15.87 -1.27
N LEU A 16 -13.88 14.58 -0.94
CA LEU A 16 -14.79 13.83 -0.07
C LEU A 16 -14.39 13.84 1.42
N GLY A 17 -13.29 14.51 1.77
CA GLY A 17 -12.81 14.66 3.15
C GLY A 17 -11.31 14.96 3.21
N GLU A 18 -10.86 15.60 4.28
CA GLU A 18 -9.44 15.86 4.55
C GLU A 18 -9.00 15.06 5.78
N ASP A 19 -7.75 14.59 5.78
CA ASP A 19 -7.15 13.98 6.96
C ASP A 19 -7.09 15.01 8.12
N PRO A 20 -7.81 14.81 9.23
CA PRO A 20 -7.80 15.77 10.34
C PRO A 20 -6.42 15.92 11.00
N ASP A 21 -5.53 14.94 10.83
CA ASP A 21 -4.16 14.95 11.36
C ASP A 21 -3.14 15.56 10.37
N LYS A 22 -3.58 15.95 9.17
CA LYS A 22 -2.76 16.55 8.09
C LYS A 22 -1.31 16.03 8.07
N ARG A 23 -1.14 14.75 7.76
CA ARG A 23 0.15 14.04 7.78
C ARG A 23 1.04 14.37 6.57
N ASP A 24 1.33 15.65 6.37
CA ASP A 24 2.22 16.18 5.33
C ASP A 24 3.60 16.52 5.90
N TYR A 25 4.31 15.48 6.36
CA TYR A 25 5.67 15.60 6.89
C TYR A 25 6.48 14.32 6.64
N ILE A 26 7.80 14.48 6.55
CA ILE A 26 8.74 13.34 6.46
C ILE A 26 9.18 12.97 7.87
N VAL A 27 8.97 11.71 8.25
CA VAL A 27 9.46 11.15 9.51
C VAL A 27 10.87 10.59 9.30
N SER A 28 11.83 11.02 10.13
CA SER A 28 13.17 10.44 10.14
C SER A 28 13.19 9.07 10.83
N ASN A 29 13.84 8.09 10.19
CA ASN A 29 14.04 6.74 10.72
C ASN A 29 15.45 6.53 11.31
N GLU A 30 16.28 7.57 11.38
CA GLU A 30 17.69 7.47 11.80
C GLU A 30 17.85 6.77 13.16
N LYS A 31 16.93 7.00 14.10
CA LYS A 31 16.99 6.41 15.44
C LYS A 31 16.92 4.88 15.42
N ILE A 32 16.08 4.30 14.56
CA ILE A 32 15.97 2.84 14.45
C ILE A 32 17.11 2.29 13.57
N GLU A 33 17.46 2.98 12.50
CA GLU A 33 18.57 2.58 11.63
C GLU A 33 19.92 2.56 12.36
N ALA A 34 20.15 3.49 13.30
CA ALA A 34 21.31 3.53 14.17
C ALA A 34 21.45 2.29 15.07
N THR A 35 20.36 1.52 15.28
CA THR A 35 20.41 0.23 15.98
C THR A 35 20.92 -0.93 15.11
N GLY A 36 21.25 -0.65 13.84
CA GLY A 36 21.61 -1.65 12.83
C GLY A 36 20.40 -2.25 12.11
N PHE A 37 19.19 -1.74 12.37
CA PHE A 37 18.00 -2.14 11.65
C PHE A 37 18.04 -1.65 10.20
N ALA A 38 17.74 -2.53 9.26
CA ALA A 38 17.54 -2.20 7.87
C ALA A 38 16.24 -2.85 7.36
N PRO A 39 15.37 -2.12 6.64
CA PRO A 39 14.16 -2.69 6.09
C PRO A 39 14.52 -3.74 5.03
N LYS A 40 13.96 -4.94 5.17
CA LYS A 40 14.17 -6.05 4.23
C LYS A 40 13.28 -5.96 2.99
N HIS A 41 12.13 -5.31 3.11
CA HIS A 41 11.10 -5.24 2.09
C HIS A 41 10.87 -3.80 1.67
N SER A 42 10.83 -3.57 0.37
CA SER A 42 10.46 -2.30 -0.23
C SER A 42 8.94 -2.17 -0.36
N LEU A 43 8.48 -0.97 -0.73
CA LEU A 43 7.08 -0.76 -1.08
C LEU A 43 6.66 -1.60 -2.30
N ASP A 44 7.57 -1.79 -3.27
CA ASP A 44 7.30 -2.59 -4.47
C ASP A 44 7.06 -4.06 -4.12
N ASP A 45 7.93 -4.62 -3.27
CA ASP A 45 7.80 -6.00 -2.77
C ASP A 45 6.43 -6.20 -2.11
N GLY A 46 6.01 -5.24 -1.27
CA GLY A 46 4.71 -5.26 -0.62
C GLY A 46 3.54 -5.19 -1.60
N ILE A 47 3.62 -4.35 -2.65
CA ILE A 47 2.59 -4.27 -3.69
C ILE A 47 2.44 -5.61 -4.42
N GLN A 48 3.55 -6.23 -4.82
CA GLN A 48 3.52 -7.54 -5.51
C GLN A 48 2.95 -8.65 -4.61
N GLU A 49 3.34 -8.67 -3.34
CA GLU A 49 2.83 -9.64 -2.37
C GLU A 49 1.33 -9.50 -2.16
N LEU A 50 0.81 -8.27 -2.04
CA LEU A 50 -0.61 -8.00 -1.90
C LEU A 50 -1.41 -8.44 -3.13
N ILE A 51 -0.92 -8.18 -4.35
CA ILE A 51 -1.56 -8.65 -5.59
C ILE A 51 -1.70 -10.17 -5.58
N LYS A 52 -0.64 -10.88 -5.16
CA LYS A 52 -0.66 -12.34 -5.03
C LYS A 52 -1.65 -12.80 -3.96
N GLY A 53 -1.62 -12.17 -2.78
CA GLY A 53 -2.48 -12.50 -1.65
C GLY A 53 -3.96 -12.32 -1.97
N TYR A 54 -4.36 -11.19 -2.55
CA TYR A 54 -5.77 -10.92 -2.87
C TYR A 54 -6.35 -11.88 -3.92
N ARG A 55 -5.52 -12.46 -4.80
CA ARG A 55 -5.97 -13.52 -5.72
C ARG A 55 -6.30 -14.84 -5.01
N MET A 56 -5.69 -15.09 -3.85
CA MET A 56 -5.90 -16.31 -3.07
C MET A 56 -7.09 -16.20 -2.12
N ILE A 57 -7.38 -14.97 -1.65
CA ILE A 57 -8.50 -14.71 -0.75
C ILE A 57 -9.81 -14.81 -1.54
N ARG A 58 -10.62 -15.83 -1.23
CA ARG A 58 -12.00 -15.93 -1.74
C ARG A 58 -12.95 -15.18 -0.81
N ASN A 59 -13.35 -13.97 -1.19
CA ASN A 59 -14.39 -13.21 -0.50
C ASN A 59 -15.79 -13.56 -1.06
N SER A 60 -16.16 -14.84 -1.05
CA SER A 60 -17.43 -15.33 -1.62
C SER A 60 -18.47 -15.54 -0.52
N ILE A 61 -19.05 -14.46 0.00
CA ILE A 61 -20.17 -14.56 0.95
C ILE A 61 -21.50 -14.74 0.18
N TYR A 62 -21.60 -14.16 -1.02
CA TYR A 62 -22.70 -14.39 -1.97
C TYR A 62 -22.14 -14.34 -3.40
N SER A 63 -21.84 -15.50 -3.98
CA SER A 63 -21.42 -15.60 -5.38
C SER A 63 -22.30 -16.65 -6.06
N ASN A 64 -23.05 -16.23 -7.07
CA ASN A 64 -23.59 -17.17 -8.05
C ASN A 64 -22.45 -17.52 -9.00
N VAL A 65 -22.07 -18.79 -8.99
CA VAL A 65 -21.43 -19.43 -10.14
C VAL A 65 -22.49 -20.22 -10.87
#